data_AF-A0A0G1U949-F1
#
_entry.id   AF-A0A0G1U949-F1
#
_cell.length_a   1.000
_cell.length_b   1.000
_cell.length_c   1.000
_cell.angle_alpha   90.00
_cell.angle_beta   90.00
_cell.angle_gamma   90.00
#
_symmetry.space_group_name_H-M   'P 1'
#
loop_
_entity.id
_entity.type
_entity.pdbx_description
1 polymer ?
#
loop_
_entity_poly.entity_id
_entity_poly.type
_entity_poly.pdbx_seq_one_letter_code
_entity_poly.pdbx_strand_id
1 'polypeptide(L)'
;MTKTFRLLLPLLFLFTVNLVFFHRAILRGQIPFPGDFVLGVYYPWLDYKWPGFPAGVPVKNPLLADVPSLFYPLKVYSMSLFRQGLFPSWNPLMFNGYPLLANFQSGVLNPANFVFLVLSAPAAWSVFIAVQPFLGALFMYLFMRSLRLLKPASLAGSLAFAYSGFNLIWLEYGIHGYVAAFIPLLLLLARQLTVTGRTLFFGAAISFILALQIFSGYPQISLYTIILLQFWILFLSQGQSVRYKLKSVVRLSSWVFLGLILASFQLLPGFELFLNSQRPGEAVTGGSEVTFLQWPQLAGL
;
A
#
# COMPACT_ATOMS: atom_id res chain seq x y z
N MET A 1 3.66 -22.89 -31.37
CA MET A 1 3.49 -22.25 -30.04
C MET A 1 2.25 -22.81 -29.36
N THR A 2 2.41 -23.49 -28.22
CA THR A 2 1.29 -24.05 -27.42
C THR A 2 0.40 -22.94 -26.86
N LYS A 3 -0.91 -23.23 -26.63
CA LYS A 3 -1.86 -22.27 -26.03
C LYS A 3 -1.34 -21.67 -24.72
N THR A 4 -0.65 -22.48 -23.91
CA THR A 4 -0.01 -22.09 -22.66
C THR A 4 1.06 -21.02 -22.86
N PHE A 5 1.91 -21.13 -23.88
CA PHE A 5 2.95 -20.14 -24.16
C PHE A 5 2.36 -18.75 -24.49
N ARG A 6 1.24 -18.72 -25.23
CA ARG A 6 0.53 -17.47 -25.56
C ARG A 6 -0.18 -16.81 -24.38
N LEU A 7 -0.39 -17.54 -23.29
CA LEU A 7 -0.94 -17.04 -22.01
C LEU A 7 0.16 -16.51 -21.09
N LEU A 8 1.36 -17.10 -21.14
CA LEU A 8 2.51 -16.68 -20.32
C LEU A 8 3.24 -15.45 -20.87
N LEU A 9 3.23 -15.25 -22.19
CA LEU A 9 3.96 -14.14 -22.82
C LEU A 9 3.65 -12.75 -22.23
N PRO A 10 2.38 -12.35 -21.99
CA PRO A 10 2.08 -11.07 -21.35
C PRO A 10 2.63 -10.97 -19.93
N LEU A 11 2.63 -12.07 -19.16
CA LEU A 11 3.15 -12.10 -17.79
C LEU A 11 4.66 -11.95 -17.79
N LEU A 12 5.35 -12.67 -18.68
CA LEU A 12 6.79 -12.54 -18.88
C LEU A 12 7.17 -11.12 -19.30
N PHE A 13 6.38 -10.50 -20.18
CA PHE A 13 6.58 -9.12 -20.58
C PHE A 13 6.47 -8.15 -19.40
N LEU A 14 5.38 -8.21 -18.61
CA LEU A 14 5.22 -7.35 -17.43
C LEU A 14 6.32 -7.57 -16.39
N PHE A 15 6.71 -8.82 -16.17
CA PHE A 15 7.82 -9.17 -15.30
C PHE A 15 9.14 -8.58 -15.80
N THR A 16 9.41 -8.68 -17.11
CA THR A 16 10.62 -8.13 -17.74
C THR A 16 10.66 -6.61 -17.60
N VAL A 17 9.54 -5.92 -17.86
CA VAL A 17 9.45 -4.46 -17.68
C VAL A 17 9.76 -4.08 -16.23
N ASN A 18 9.24 -4.84 -15.26
CA ASN A 18 9.54 -4.62 -13.84
C ASN A 18 11.03 -4.81 -13.53
N LEU A 19 11.65 -5.88 -14.02
CA LEU A 19 13.09 -6.10 -13.86
C LEU A 19 13.94 -4.99 -14.49
N VAL A 20 13.56 -4.51 -15.68
CA VAL A 20 14.25 -3.41 -16.36
C VAL A 20 14.12 -2.12 -15.55
N PHE A 21 12.95 -1.84 -14.98
CA PHE A 21 12.75 -0.66 -14.12
C PHE A 21 13.67 -0.73 -12.89
N PHE A 22 13.77 -1.89 -12.24
CA PHE A 22 14.62 -2.10 -11.06
C PHE A 22 16.05 -2.59 -11.39
N HIS A 23 16.54 -2.44 -12.62
CA HIS A 23 17.84 -2.96 -13.04
C HIS A 23 19.00 -2.44 -12.18
N ARG A 24 18.89 -1.21 -11.66
CA ARG A 24 19.92 -0.64 -10.78
C ARG A 24 20.01 -1.37 -9.44
N ALA A 25 18.86 -1.76 -8.90
CA ALA A 25 18.84 -2.53 -7.66
C ALA A 25 19.40 -3.93 -7.87
N ILE A 26 19.05 -4.56 -9.00
CA ILE A 26 19.46 -5.93 -9.32
C ILE A 26 20.94 -6.02 -9.70
N LEU A 27 21.41 -5.15 -10.60
CA LEU A 27 22.74 -5.23 -11.20
C LEU A 27 23.82 -4.48 -10.42
N ARG A 28 23.45 -3.42 -9.69
CA ARG A 28 24.40 -2.54 -8.98
C ARG A 28 24.26 -2.59 -7.46
N GLY A 29 23.34 -3.41 -6.94
CA GLY A 29 23.07 -3.50 -5.49
C GLY A 29 22.51 -2.21 -4.88
N GLN A 30 21.95 -1.31 -5.70
CA GLN A 30 21.33 -0.09 -5.19
C GLN A 30 19.99 -0.41 -4.50
N ILE A 31 19.60 0.40 -3.52
CA ILE A 31 18.36 0.20 -2.79
C ILE A 31 17.35 1.27 -3.26
N PRO A 32 16.11 0.91 -3.65
CA PRO A 32 15.06 1.87 -3.96
C PRO A 32 14.55 2.50 -2.66
N PHE A 33 15.31 3.46 -2.18
CA PHE A 33 15.15 4.13 -0.90
C PHE A 33 15.65 5.58 -1.07
N PRO A 34 14.95 6.57 -0.52
CA PRO A 34 15.33 7.99 -0.62
C PRO A 34 16.48 8.30 0.35
N GLY A 35 17.63 7.68 0.10
CA GLY A 35 18.84 7.87 0.90
C GLY A 35 19.43 9.26 0.75
N ASP A 36 19.16 9.94 -0.36
CA ASP A 36 19.49 11.36 -0.56
C ASP A 36 18.88 12.24 0.52
N PHE A 37 17.65 11.94 0.97
CA PHE A 37 17.01 12.66 2.07
C PHE A 37 17.79 12.52 3.38
N VAL A 38 18.30 11.30 3.67
CA VAL A 38 19.09 11.06 4.89
C VAL A 38 20.38 11.86 4.90
N LEU A 39 21.07 11.90 3.76
CA LEU A 39 22.37 12.58 3.65
C LEU A 39 22.23 14.10 3.48
N GLY A 40 21.15 14.56 2.87
CA GLY A 40 20.92 15.96 2.53
C GLY A 40 20.03 16.73 3.49
N VAL A 41 19.45 16.10 4.51
CA VAL A 41 18.49 16.76 5.44
C VAL A 41 18.77 16.45 6.91
N TYR A 42 19.20 15.24 7.28
CA TYR A 42 19.38 14.88 8.69
C TYR A 42 20.81 15.11 9.18
N TYR A 43 20.94 15.71 10.36
CA TYR A 43 22.20 15.70 11.11
C TYR A 43 22.54 14.27 11.59
N PRO A 44 23.83 13.89 11.65
CA PRO A 44 25.01 14.72 11.35
C PRO A 44 25.39 14.76 9.86
N TRP A 45 24.70 14.02 9.00
CA TRP A 45 25.10 13.86 7.59
C TRP A 45 24.91 15.10 6.73
N LEU A 46 23.98 15.97 7.13
CA LEU A 46 23.80 17.29 6.53
C LEU A 46 25.09 18.12 6.55
N ASP A 47 25.84 18.08 7.66
CA ASP A 47 27.08 18.84 7.83
C ASP A 47 28.31 18.14 7.23
N TYR A 48 28.17 16.87 6.85
CA TYR A 48 29.26 16.11 6.26
C TYR A 48 29.54 16.58 4.83
N LYS A 49 30.80 16.89 4.54
CA LYS A 49 31.23 17.30 3.19
C LYS A 49 31.43 16.08 2.29
N TRP A 50 30.33 15.64 1.66
CA TRP A 50 30.33 14.49 0.75
C TRP A 50 31.21 14.74 -0.49
N PRO A 51 32.14 13.83 -0.83
CA PRO A 51 32.91 13.93 -2.07
C PRO A 51 31.99 14.02 -3.29
N GLY A 52 32.23 15.02 -4.15
CA GLY A 52 31.40 15.30 -5.33
C GLY A 52 30.16 16.16 -5.07
N PHE A 53 29.88 16.52 -3.82
CA PHE A 53 28.74 17.36 -3.42
C PHE A 53 29.18 18.53 -2.53
N PRO A 54 30.00 19.48 -3.04
CA PRO A 54 30.53 20.59 -2.25
C PRO A 54 29.44 21.55 -1.74
N ALA A 55 28.27 21.56 -2.37
CA ALA A 55 27.10 22.36 -1.99
C ALA A 55 26.02 21.56 -1.24
N GLY A 56 26.34 20.34 -0.79
CA GLY A 56 25.39 19.43 -0.14
C GLY A 56 24.76 18.41 -1.11
N VAL A 57 24.18 17.35 -0.55
CA VAL A 57 23.56 16.27 -1.32
C VAL A 57 22.18 16.74 -1.82
N PRO A 58 21.92 16.73 -3.14
CA PRO A 58 20.64 17.18 -3.68
C PRO A 58 19.52 16.18 -3.35
N VAL A 59 18.46 16.68 -2.72
CA VAL A 59 17.25 15.91 -2.41
C VAL A 59 16.27 16.00 -3.56
N LYS A 60 15.91 14.86 -4.15
CA LYS A 60 15.05 14.83 -5.35
C LYS A 60 13.56 14.92 -5.02
N ASN A 61 13.13 14.27 -3.94
CA ASN A 61 11.74 14.27 -3.51
C ASN A 61 11.65 14.46 -1.99
N PRO A 62 11.54 15.70 -1.50
CA PRO A 62 11.47 15.97 -0.06
C PRO A 62 10.20 15.44 0.60
N LEU A 63 9.16 15.10 -0.18
CA LEU A 63 7.92 14.52 0.35
C LEU A 63 8.09 13.07 0.83
N LEU A 64 9.26 12.45 0.60
CA LEU A 64 9.55 11.08 1.02
C LEU A 64 10.30 11.02 2.37
N ALA A 65 10.34 12.11 3.12
CA ALA A 65 11.00 12.23 4.42
C ALA A 65 10.62 11.12 5.42
N ASP A 66 9.35 10.69 5.39
CA ASP A 66 8.83 9.66 6.29
C ASP A 66 9.39 8.27 5.97
N VAL A 67 9.83 8.03 4.73
CA VAL A 67 10.33 6.72 4.33
C VAL A 67 11.54 6.30 5.19
N PRO A 68 12.62 7.09 5.26
CA PRO A 68 13.79 6.76 6.09
C PRO A 68 13.53 6.95 7.59
N SER A 69 12.66 7.88 7.98
CA SER A 69 12.47 8.26 9.39
C SER A 69 11.38 7.45 10.10
N LEU A 70 10.43 6.89 9.36
CA LEU A 70 9.24 6.22 9.91
C LEU A 70 8.98 4.85 9.26
N PHE A 71 8.71 4.80 7.95
CA PHE A 71 8.23 3.57 7.30
C PHE A 71 9.26 2.44 7.30
N TYR A 72 10.50 2.72 6.89
CA TYR A 72 11.56 1.72 6.87
C TYR A 72 11.91 1.22 8.29
N PRO A 73 12.17 2.09 9.29
CA PRO A 73 12.43 1.64 10.66
C PRO A 73 11.28 0.83 11.26
N LEU A 74 10.03 1.30 11.13
CA LEU A 74 8.86 0.57 11.64
C LEU A 74 8.73 -0.81 10.99
N LYS A 75 8.99 -0.91 9.69
CA LYS A 75 8.94 -2.19 8.97
C LYS A 75 10.00 -3.16 9.49
N VAL A 76 11.25 -2.71 9.55
CA VAL A 76 12.36 -3.54 10.02
C VAL A 76 12.14 -3.98 11.46
N TYR A 77 11.70 -3.07 12.33
CA TYR A 77 11.41 -3.39 13.73
C TYR A 77 10.26 -4.40 13.85
N SER A 78 9.13 -4.16 13.17
CA SER A 78 7.97 -5.08 13.19
C SER A 78 8.35 -6.49 12.76
N MET A 79 9.18 -6.62 11.73
CA MET A 79 9.62 -7.92 11.21
C MET A 79 10.70 -8.57 12.08
N SER A 80 11.50 -7.77 12.78
CA SER A 80 12.44 -8.28 13.78
C SER A 80 11.73 -8.94 14.97
N LEU A 81 10.56 -8.42 15.38
CA LEU A 81 9.74 -9.03 16.43
C LEU A 81 9.17 -10.37 15.98
N PHE A 82 8.62 -10.45 14.75
CA PHE A 82 8.15 -11.73 14.20
C PHE A 82 9.26 -12.78 14.11
N ARG A 83 10.49 -12.38 13.71
CA ARG A 83 11.66 -13.28 13.70
C ARG A 83 12.00 -13.83 15.09
N GLN A 84 11.69 -13.09 16.14
CA GLN A 84 11.89 -13.50 17.54
C GLN A 84 10.70 -14.30 18.10
N GLY A 85 9.67 -14.59 17.29
CA GLY A 85 8.44 -15.23 17.76
C GLY A 85 7.52 -14.29 18.56
N LEU A 86 7.78 -12.99 18.54
CA LEU A 86 6.99 -11.97 19.21
C LEU A 86 6.00 -11.34 18.24
N PHE A 87 4.77 -11.18 18.68
CA PHE A 87 3.76 -10.49 17.89
C PHE A 87 3.94 -8.95 18.04
N PRO A 88 4.04 -8.18 16.94
CA PRO A 88 4.38 -6.76 16.96
C PRO A 88 3.18 -5.87 17.35
N SER A 89 2.71 -5.97 18.59
CA SER A 89 1.62 -5.15 19.13
C SER A 89 2.09 -3.79 19.67
N TRP A 90 3.30 -3.71 20.19
CA TRP A 90 3.84 -2.52 20.89
C TRP A 90 5.24 -2.15 20.41
N ASN A 91 5.52 -0.85 20.34
CA ASN A 91 6.83 -0.29 20.02
C ASN A 91 7.34 0.57 21.19
N PRO A 92 8.32 0.09 21.98
CA PRO A 92 8.90 0.85 23.09
C PRO A 92 9.90 1.92 22.63
N LEU A 93 10.30 1.92 21.35
CA LEU A 93 11.35 2.80 20.81
C LEU A 93 10.82 4.18 20.39
N MET A 94 9.51 4.40 20.43
CA MET A 94 8.87 5.66 20.04
C MET A 94 7.96 6.15 21.16
N PHE A 95 8.07 7.44 21.50
CA PHE A 95 7.14 8.15 22.40
C PHE A 95 6.95 7.50 23.79
N ASN A 96 7.98 6.85 24.35
CA ASN A 96 7.90 6.03 25.58
C ASN A 96 6.93 4.83 25.47
N GLY A 97 6.59 4.43 24.25
CA GLY A 97 5.63 3.37 23.97
C GLY A 97 4.57 3.81 22.97
N TYR A 98 4.37 3.01 21.92
CA TYR A 98 3.43 3.30 20.86
C TYR A 98 2.79 2.02 20.31
N PRO A 99 1.46 1.97 20.09
CA PRO A 99 0.77 0.75 19.64
C PRO A 99 1.06 0.46 18.16
N LEU A 100 2.03 -0.41 17.92
CA LEU A 100 2.61 -0.70 16.61
C LEU A 100 1.60 -1.34 15.65
N LEU A 101 0.81 -2.31 16.13
CA LEU A 101 -0.24 -2.94 15.32
C LEU A 101 -1.33 -1.93 14.96
N ALA A 102 -1.75 -1.08 15.90
CA ALA A 102 -2.82 -0.12 15.67
C ALA A 102 -2.47 0.94 14.61
N ASN A 103 -1.19 1.25 14.46
CA ASN A 103 -0.72 2.16 13.44
C ASN A 103 -0.79 1.53 12.04
N PHE A 104 -1.66 2.05 11.18
CA PHE A 104 -1.75 1.59 9.79
C PHE A 104 -0.44 1.75 9.01
N GLN A 105 0.36 2.78 9.30
CA GLN A 105 1.60 3.05 8.56
C GLN A 105 2.68 1.97 8.78
N SER A 106 2.64 1.26 9.92
CA SER A 106 3.55 0.13 10.15
C SER A 106 3.23 -1.03 9.19
N GLY A 107 1.98 -1.14 8.74
CA GLY A 107 1.49 -2.17 7.82
C GLY A 107 1.90 -3.56 8.25
N VAL A 108 1.89 -3.85 9.55
CA VAL A 108 2.40 -5.08 10.19
C VAL A 108 1.90 -6.34 9.49
N LEU A 109 0.62 -6.36 9.14
CA LEU A 109 -0.07 -7.52 8.56
C LEU A 109 -0.04 -7.56 7.04
N ASN A 110 0.70 -6.65 6.39
CA ASN A 110 0.87 -6.69 4.93
C ASN A 110 1.54 -8.03 4.54
N PRO A 111 0.90 -8.86 3.69
CA PRO A 111 1.42 -10.19 3.33
C PRO A 111 2.79 -10.13 2.64
N ALA A 112 3.10 -9.03 1.95
CA ALA A 112 4.39 -8.86 1.30
C ALA A 112 5.54 -8.67 2.29
N ASN A 113 5.26 -8.39 3.57
CA ASN A 113 6.28 -8.30 4.61
C ASN A 113 7.04 -9.63 4.82
N PHE A 114 6.51 -10.77 4.36
CA PHE A 114 7.17 -12.08 4.48
C PHE A 114 8.62 -12.07 3.96
N VAL A 115 8.94 -11.26 2.95
CA VAL A 115 10.32 -11.15 2.41
C VAL A 115 11.32 -10.67 3.46
N PHE A 116 10.88 -9.89 4.46
CA PHE A 116 11.71 -9.43 5.58
C PHE A 116 11.99 -10.51 6.61
N LEU A 117 11.27 -11.64 6.59
CA LEU A 117 11.57 -12.78 7.46
C LEU A 117 12.75 -13.59 6.90
N VAL A 118 12.90 -13.64 5.57
CA VAL A 118 13.89 -14.47 4.88
C VAL A 118 15.14 -13.70 4.45
N LEU A 119 15.01 -12.43 4.03
CA LEU A 119 16.10 -11.63 3.47
C LEU A 119 16.68 -10.63 4.49
N SER A 120 17.88 -10.10 4.22
CA SER A 120 18.39 -8.94 4.96
C SER A 120 17.49 -7.72 4.76
N ALA A 121 17.43 -6.80 5.72
CA ALA A 121 16.52 -5.65 5.65
C ALA A 121 16.65 -4.83 4.33
N PRO A 122 17.86 -4.51 3.83
CA PRO A 122 18.02 -3.80 2.55
C PRO A 122 17.51 -4.60 1.33
N ALA A 123 17.80 -5.90 1.28
CA ALA A 123 17.36 -6.76 0.18
C ALA A 123 15.85 -6.98 0.23
N ALA A 124 15.31 -7.24 1.42
CA ALA A 124 13.88 -7.35 1.68
C ALA A 124 13.13 -6.09 1.23
N TRP A 125 13.64 -4.90 1.58
CA TRP A 125 13.06 -3.63 1.15
C TRP A 125 13.06 -3.49 -0.37
N SER A 126 14.18 -3.81 -1.04
CA SER A 126 14.28 -3.73 -2.49
C SER A 126 13.26 -4.63 -3.20
N VAL A 127 13.11 -5.88 -2.74
CA VAL A 127 12.10 -6.81 -3.26
C VAL A 127 10.69 -6.31 -2.95
N PHE A 128 10.45 -5.85 -1.72
CA PHE A 128 9.17 -5.34 -1.27
C PHE A 128 8.71 -4.13 -2.08
N ILE A 129 9.62 -3.21 -2.44
CA ILE A 129 9.27 -2.08 -3.31
C ILE A 129 8.99 -2.55 -4.75
N ALA A 130 9.78 -3.50 -5.27
CA ALA A 130 9.65 -3.97 -6.65
C ALA A 130 8.37 -4.76 -6.94
N VAL A 131 7.88 -5.51 -5.96
CA VAL A 131 6.66 -6.34 -6.09
C VAL A 131 5.41 -5.49 -6.32
N GLN A 132 5.32 -4.29 -5.74
CA GLN A 132 4.14 -3.42 -5.82
C GLN A 132 3.70 -3.11 -7.27
N PRO A 133 4.55 -2.51 -8.13
CA PRO A 133 4.16 -2.21 -9.51
C PRO A 133 3.93 -3.47 -10.34
N PHE A 134 4.62 -4.59 -10.04
CA PHE A 134 4.35 -5.85 -10.73
C PHE A 134 2.94 -6.38 -10.43
N LEU A 135 2.52 -6.40 -9.16
CA LEU A 135 1.17 -6.79 -8.77
C LEU A 135 0.12 -5.84 -9.36
N GLY A 136 0.37 -4.53 -9.31
CA GLY A 136 -0.51 -3.53 -9.91
C GLY A 136 -0.70 -3.74 -11.41
N ALA A 137 0.38 -3.99 -12.15
CA ALA A 137 0.33 -4.28 -13.59
C ALA A 137 -0.39 -5.61 -13.85
N LEU A 138 -0.06 -6.66 -13.10
CA LEU A 138 -0.67 -7.98 -13.23
C LEU A 138 -2.18 -7.92 -13.04
N PHE A 139 -2.64 -7.32 -11.93
CA PHE A 139 -4.05 -7.24 -11.60
C PHE A 139 -4.83 -6.34 -12.57
N MET A 140 -4.25 -5.20 -12.98
CA MET A 140 -4.85 -4.36 -14.02
C MET A 140 -4.94 -5.08 -15.36
N TYR A 141 -3.90 -5.81 -15.76
CA TYR A 141 -3.93 -6.62 -16.97
C TYR A 141 -5.07 -7.63 -16.92
N LEU A 142 -5.18 -8.41 -15.84
CA LEU A 142 -6.26 -9.39 -15.65
C LEU A 142 -7.64 -8.74 -15.68
N PHE A 143 -7.80 -7.58 -15.05
CA PHE A 143 -9.05 -6.81 -15.07
C PHE A 143 -9.42 -6.40 -16.50
N MET A 144 -8.50 -5.81 -17.25
CA MET A 144 -8.72 -5.42 -18.65
C MET A 144 -9.00 -6.63 -19.55
N ARG A 145 -8.37 -7.79 -19.29
CA ARG A 145 -8.69 -9.05 -19.97
C ARG A 145 -10.12 -9.50 -19.69
N SER A 146 -10.61 -9.32 -18.46
CA SER A 146 -11.99 -9.64 -18.08
C SER A 146 -13.03 -8.78 -18.82
N LEU A 147 -12.65 -7.58 -19.24
CA LEU A 147 -13.45 -6.67 -20.07
C LEU A 147 -13.39 -7.01 -21.57
N ARG A 148 -12.71 -8.10 -21.96
CA ARG A 148 -12.54 -8.54 -23.36
C ARG A 148 -11.81 -7.53 -24.26
N LEU A 149 -11.03 -6.61 -23.70
CA LEU A 149 -10.15 -5.71 -24.47
C LEU A 149 -9.09 -6.52 -25.25
N LEU A 150 -8.37 -5.90 -26.19
CA LEU A 150 -7.27 -6.54 -26.92
C LEU A 150 -6.02 -6.67 -26.05
N LYS A 151 -5.15 -7.67 -26.31
CA LYS A 151 -3.94 -7.90 -25.49
C LYS A 151 -3.00 -6.68 -25.43
N PRO A 152 -2.69 -6.00 -26.54
CA PRO A 152 -1.84 -4.81 -26.50
C PRO A 152 -2.45 -3.67 -25.69
N ALA A 153 -3.77 -3.45 -25.82
CA ALA A 153 -4.48 -2.46 -25.02
C ALA A 153 -4.45 -2.79 -23.53
N SER A 154 -4.62 -4.06 -23.16
CA SER A 154 -4.51 -4.51 -21.76
C SER A 154 -3.10 -4.34 -21.20
N LEU A 155 -2.06 -4.59 -22.01
CA LEU A 155 -0.67 -4.36 -21.61
C LEU A 155 -0.40 -2.87 -21.41
N ALA A 156 -0.77 -2.03 -22.37
CA ALA A 156 -0.60 -0.58 -22.30
C ALA A 156 -1.31 0.00 -21.07
N GLY A 157 -2.58 -0.35 -20.84
CA GLY A 157 -3.33 0.14 -19.67
C GLY A 157 -2.79 -0.39 -18.34
N SER A 158 -2.27 -1.63 -18.30
CA SER A 158 -1.63 -2.16 -17.10
C SER A 158 -0.34 -1.43 -16.72
N LEU A 159 0.49 -1.07 -17.71
CA LEU A 159 1.69 -0.27 -17.49
C LEU A 159 1.34 1.17 -17.11
N ALA A 160 0.35 1.78 -17.79
CA ALA A 160 -0.11 3.12 -17.48
C ALA A 160 -0.62 3.23 -16.03
N PHE A 161 -1.31 2.20 -15.53
CA PHE A 161 -1.74 2.14 -14.13
C PHE A 161 -0.55 1.96 -13.17
N ALA A 162 0.23 0.91 -13.36
CA ALA A 162 1.31 0.52 -12.44
C ALA A 162 2.41 1.57 -12.32
N TYR A 163 2.70 2.28 -13.41
CA TYR A 163 3.73 3.31 -13.51
C TYR A 163 3.13 4.72 -13.65
N SER A 164 1.89 4.92 -13.18
CA SER A 164 1.28 6.25 -13.11
C SER A 164 2.03 7.16 -12.13
N GLY A 165 1.85 8.48 -12.27
CA GLY A 165 2.50 9.46 -11.40
C GLY A 165 2.27 9.21 -9.91
N PHE A 166 1.04 8.85 -9.52
CA PHE A 166 0.74 8.48 -8.13
C PHE A 166 1.59 7.29 -7.65
N ASN A 167 1.60 6.18 -8.40
CA ASN A 167 2.33 4.97 -7.99
C ASN A 167 3.86 5.16 -8.01
N LEU A 168 4.38 6.04 -8.88
CA LEU A 168 5.81 6.33 -8.96
C LEU A 168 6.28 7.31 -7.89
N ILE A 169 5.55 8.41 -7.68
CA ILE A 169 5.92 9.45 -6.70
C ILE A 169 5.95 8.86 -5.29
N TRP A 170 4.99 7.99 -4.97
CA TRP A 170 4.84 7.39 -3.64
C TRP A 170 5.39 5.96 -3.54
N LEU A 171 6.16 5.50 -4.52
CA LEU A 171 6.61 4.12 -4.63
C LEU A 171 7.37 3.66 -3.38
N GLU A 172 8.27 4.51 -2.88
CA GLU A 172 9.19 4.21 -1.78
C GLU A 172 8.53 4.21 -0.41
N TYR A 173 7.31 4.73 -0.24
CA TYR A 173 6.55 4.56 1.01
C TYR A 173 6.24 3.08 1.30
N GLY A 174 6.18 2.24 0.26
CA GLY A 174 6.01 0.80 0.46
C GLY A 174 4.61 0.37 0.94
N ILE A 175 3.64 1.30 1.03
CA ILE A 175 2.26 1.00 1.44
C ILE A 175 1.25 1.35 0.34
N HIS A 176 1.37 2.51 -0.29
CA HIS A 176 0.38 3.01 -1.25
C HIS A 176 0.29 2.14 -2.50
N GLY A 177 1.43 1.63 -2.99
CA GLY A 177 1.48 0.79 -4.19
C GLY A 177 0.77 -0.56 -3.97
N TYR A 178 0.91 -1.17 -2.79
CA TYR A 178 0.16 -2.40 -2.45
C TYR A 178 -1.34 -2.17 -2.40
N VAL A 179 -1.77 -1.11 -1.72
CA VAL A 179 -3.20 -0.77 -1.59
C VAL A 179 -3.79 -0.46 -2.96
N ALA A 180 -3.08 0.30 -3.80
CA ALA A 180 -3.47 0.61 -5.16
C ALA A 180 -3.51 -0.65 -6.05
N ALA A 181 -2.55 -1.57 -5.91
CA ALA A 181 -2.49 -2.79 -6.72
C ALA A 181 -3.76 -3.65 -6.58
N PHE A 182 -4.35 -3.71 -5.38
CA PHE A 182 -5.58 -4.51 -5.16
C PHE A 182 -6.85 -3.93 -5.80
N ILE A 183 -6.86 -2.64 -6.18
CA ILE A 183 -8.03 -1.98 -6.79
C ILE A 183 -8.52 -2.72 -8.06
N PRO A 184 -7.69 -2.92 -9.10
CA PRO A 184 -8.12 -3.64 -10.30
C PRO A 184 -8.53 -5.09 -10.02
N LEU A 185 -7.89 -5.76 -9.05
CA LEU A 185 -8.29 -7.11 -8.66
C LEU A 185 -9.70 -7.12 -8.06
N LEU A 186 -10.01 -6.18 -7.17
CA LEU A 186 -11.34 -6.06 -6.58
C LEU A 186 -12.40 -5.70 -7.63
N LEU A 187 -12.09 -4.83 -8.60
CA LEU A 187 -12.98 -4.54 -9.74
C LEU A 187 -13.26 -5.77 -10.60
N LEU A 188 -12.23 -6.58 -10.85
CA LEU A 188 -12.36 -7.87 -11.55
C LEU A 188 -13.29 -8.81 -10.76
N LEU A 189 -13.03 -9.00 -9.47
CA LEU A 189 -13.82 -9.91 -8.63
C LEU A 189 -15.28 -9.47 -8.52
N ALA A 190 -15.54 -8.17 -8.34
CA ALA A 190 -16.88 -7.60 -8.32
C ALA A 190 -17.62 -7.81 -9.65
N ARG A 191 -16.92 -7.73 -10.78
CA ARG A 191 -17.49 -8.09 -12.10
C ARG A 191 -17.82 -9.58 -12.19
N GLN A 192 -16.95 -10.46 -11.70
CA GLN A 192 -17.22 -11.90 -11.76
C GLN A 192 -18.35 -12.32 -10.83
N LEU A 193 -18.50 -11.63 -9.69
CA LEU A 193 -19.62 -11.81 -8.75
C LEU A 193 -20.98 -11.58 -9.43
N THR A 194 -21.08 -10.63 -10.36
CA THR A 194 -22.32 -10.33 -11.08
C THR A 194 -22.55 -11.24 -12.28
N VAL A 195 -21.50 -11.55 -13.04
CA VAL A 195 -21.64 -12.22 -14.35
C VAL A 195 -21.73 -13.76 -14.25
N THR A 196 -21.10 -14.38 -13.25
CA THR A 196 -20.91 -15.85 -13.24
C THR A 196 -21.87 -16.61 -12.33
N GLY A 197 -22.66 -15.91 -11.50
CA GLY A 197 -23.53 -16.54 -10.48
C GLY A 197 -22.79 -17.22 -9.31
N ARG A 198 -21.45 -17.32 -9.34
CA ARG A 198 -20.63 -17.95 -8.28
C ARG A 198 -20.41 -17.00 -7.10
N THR A 199 -21.49 -16.67 -6.40
CA THR A 199 -21.51 -15.62 -5.37
C THR A 199 -20.59 -15.92 -4.20
N LEU A 200 -20.53 -17.17 -3.74
CA LEU A 200 -19.71 -17.56 -2.60
C LEU A 200 -18.22 -17.40 -2.87
N PHE A 201 -17.71 -17.95 -3.99
CA PHE A 201 -16.29 -17.90 -4.31
C PHE A 201 -15.79 -16.47 -4.54
N PHE A 202 -16.46 -15.71 -5.42
CA PHE A 202 -16.04 -14.34 -5.71
C PHE A 202 -16.31 -13.39 -4.55
N GLY A 203 -17.37 -13.62 -3.79
CA GLY A 203 -17.68 -12.85 -2.59
C GLY A 203 -16.63 -13.05 -1.50
N ALA A 204 -16.28 -14.30 -1.17
CA ALA A 204 -15.23 -14.61 -0.21
C ALA A 204 -13.86 -14.06 -0.67
N ALA A 205 -13.55 -14.15 -1.97
CA ALA A 205 -12.34 -13.55 -2.53
C ALA A 205 -12.33 -12.01 -2.37
N ILE A 206 -13.46 -11.33 -2.58
CA ILE A 206 -13.58 -9.88 -2.33
C ILE A 206 -13.28 -9.57 -0.86
N SER A 207 -13.91 -10.30 0.07
CA SER A 207 -13.70 -10.10 1.51
C SER A 207 -12.24 -10.28 1.90
N PHE A 208 -11.60 -11.34 1.40
CA PHE A 208 -10.20 -11.66 1.68
C PHE A 208 -9.24 -10.61 1.10
N ILE A 209 -9.40 -10.25 -0.18
CA ILE A 209 -8.53 -9.25 -0.82
C ILE A 209 -8.74 -7.86 -0.21
N LEU A 210 -9.96 -7.50 0.17
CA LEU A 210 -10.22 -6.25 0.86
C LEU A 210 -9.52 -6.21 2.24
N ALA A 211 -9.51 -7.31 2.98
CA ALA A 211 -8.77 -7.41 4.23
C ALA A 211 -7.26 -7.23 4.00
N LEU A 212 -6.67 -7.88 2.99
CA LEU A 212 -5.27 -7.68 2.61
C LEU A 212 -4.96 -6.23 2.19
N GLN A 213 -5.89 -5.59 1.47
CA GLN A 213 -5.77 -4.17 1.11
C GLN A 213 -5.72 -3.29 2.35
N ILE A 214 -6.60 -3.53 3.35
CA ILE A 214 -6.61 -2.77 4.61
C ILE A 214 -5.33 -3.02 5.42
N PHE A 215 -4.88 -4.28 5.52
CA PHE A 215 -3.62 -4.66 6.19
C PHE A 215 -2.37 -4.04 5.55
N SER A 216 -2.46 -3.58 4.29
CA SER A 216 -1.36 -2.91 3.61
C SER A 216 -1.13 -1.48 4.07
N GLY A 217 -2.02 -0.90 4.90
CA GLY A 217 -1.67 0.25 5.74
C GLY A 217 -2.12 1.63 5.25
N TYR A 218 -3.04 1.72 4.29
CA TYR A 218 -3.58 3.00 3.82
C TYR A 218 -5.12 3.02 3.78
N PRO A 219 -5.77 3.39 4.91
CA PRO A 219 -7.24 3.35 5.03
C PRO A 219 -7.97 4.20 3.99
N GLN A 220 -7.41 5.36 3.61
CA GLN A 220 -8.06 6.31 2.72
C GLN A 220 -8.34 5.72 1.32
N ILE A 221 -7.35 5.06 0.70
CA ILE A 221 -7.57 4.40 -0.61
C ILE A 221 -8.47 3.17 -0.44
N SER A 222 -8.41 2.48 0.69
CA SER A 222 -9.32 1.35 0.95
C SER A 222 -10.78 1.81 0.99
N LEU A 223 -11.07 2.95 1.64
CA LEU A 223 -12.39 3.58 1.63
C LEU A 223 -12.82 4.00 0.22
N TYR A 224 -11.93 4.63 -0.54
CA TYR A 224 -12.21 5.00 -1.94
C TYR A 224 -12.47 3.77 -2.81
N THR A 225 -11.77 2.66 -2.55
CA THR A 225 -12.00 1.39 -3.24
C THR A 225 -13.39 0.85 -2.95
N ILE A 226 -13.84 0.86 -1.69
CA ILE A 226 -15.19 0.42 -1.31
C ILE A 226 -16.25 1.24 -2.05
N ILE A 227 -16.10 2.58 -2.08
CA ILE A 227 -17.02 3.48 -2.80
C ILE A 227 -17.00 3.17 -4.30
N LEU A 228 -15.81 3.02 -4.89
CA LEU A 228 -15.63 2.69 -6.30
C LEU A 228 -16.32 1.37 -6.68
N LEU A 229 -16.24 0.34 -5.83
CA LEU A 229 -16.89 -0.95 -6.09
C LEU A 229 -18.42 -0.82 -6.17
N GLN A 230 -19.02 0.06 -5.37
CA GLN A 230 -20.46 0.32 -5.43
C GLN A 230 -20.85 1.03 -6.72
N PHE A 231 -20.10 2.06 -7.14
CA PHE A 231 -20.35 2.69 -8.44
C PHE A 231 -20.13 1.72 -9.60
N TRP A 232 -19.11 0.87 -9.50
CA TRP A 232 -18.80 -0.14 -10.50
C TRP A 232 -19.94 -1.16 -10.67
N ILE A 233 -20.49 -1.69 -9.57
CA ILE A 233 -21.59 -2.67 -9.69
C ILE A 233 -22.88 -2.05 -10.21
N LEU A 234 -23.14 -0.78 -9.90
CA LEU A 234 -24.26 -0.02 -10.44
C LEU A 234 -24.08 0.24 -11.94
N PHE A 235 -22.87 0.59 -12.37
CA PHE A 235 -22.52 0.75 -13.78
C PHE A 235 -22.71 -0.56 -14.56
N LEU A 236 -22.23 -1.69 -14.02
CA LEU A 236 -22.44 -3.01 -14.64
C LEU A 236 -23.91 -3.44 -14.70
N SER A 237 -24.77 -2.83 -13.87
CA SER A 237 -26.20 -3.13 -13.78
C SER A 237 -27.06 -2.11 -14.56
N GLN A 238 -26.47 -1.33 -15.47
CA GLN A 238 -27.23 -0.43 -16.35
C GLN A 238 -28.23 -1.21 -17.22
N GLY A 239 -29.40 -0.61 -17.47
CA GLY A 239 -30.52 -1.27 -18.15
C GLY A 239 -31.28 -2.32 -17.34
N GLN A 240 -30.80 -2.68 -16.14
CA GLN A 240 -31.48 -3.64 -15.26
C GLN A 240 -32.53 -2.96 -14.35
N SER A 241 -33.47 -3.75 -13.84
CA SER A 241 -34.51 -3.28 -12.91
C SER A 241 -33.92 -2.72 -11.60
N VAL A 242 -34.64 -1.80 -10.95
CA VAL A 242 -34.24 -1.23 -9.64
C VAL A 242 -34.03 -2.33 -8.60
N ARG A 243 -34.89 -3.36 -8.59
CA ARG A 243 -34.77 -4.53 -7.69
C ARG A 243 -33.46 -5.29 -7.90
N TYR A 244 -33.01 -5.45 -9.14
CA TYR A 244 -31.73 -6.10 -9.45
C TYR A 244 -30.53 -5.27 -8.97
N LYS A 245 -30.57 -3.95 -9.21
CA LYS A 245 -29.52 -3.03 -8.74
C LYS A 245 -29.39 -3.06 -7.21
N LEU A 246 -30.52 -2.96 -6.49
CA LEU A 246 -30.55 -3.02 -5.03
C LEU A 246 -30.00 -4.36 -4.52
N LYS A 247 -30.43 -5.49 -5.08
CA LYS A 247 -29.89 -6.81 -4.72
C LYS A 247 -28.38 -6.91 -4.95
N SER A 248 -27.87 -6.32 -6.04
CA SER A 248 -26.43 -6.34 -6.34
C SER A 248 -25.63 -5.51 -5.34
N VAL A 249 -26.10 -4.31 -5.00
CA VAL A 249 -25.50 -3.46 -3.96
C VAL A 249 -25.50 -4.16 -2.61
N VAL A 250 -26.66 -4.68 -2.15
CA VAL A 250 -26.77 -5.38 -0.86
C VAL A 250 -25.83 -6.58 -0.81
N ARG A 251 -25.78 -7.39 -1.88
CA ARG A 251 -24.88 -8.55 -1.97
C ARG A 251 -23.40 -8.15 -1.94
N LEU A 252 -23.00 -7.10 -2.65
CA LEU A 252 -21.63 -6.62 -2.59
C LEU A 252 -21.30 -6.09 -1.19
N SER A 253 -22.19 -5.29 -0.62
CA SER A 253 -22.05 -4.73 0.73
C SER A 253 -21.94 -5.80 1.81
N SER A 254 -22.63 -6.94 1.69
CA SER A 254 -22.47 -8.05 2.64
C SER A 254 -21.06 -8.67 2.60
N TRP A 255 -20.47 -8.81 1.41
CA TRP A 255 -19.10 -9.32 1.27
C TRP A 255 -18.05 -8.29 1.66
N VAL A 256 -18.28 -7.00 1.38
CA VAL A 256 -17.45 -5.90 1.89
C VAL A 256 -17.48 -5.89 3.42
N PHE A 257 -18.66 -6.03 4.02
CA PHE A 257 -18.82 -6.09 5.47
C PHE A 257 -18.05 -7.28 6.07
N LEU A 258 -18.12 -8.47 5.46
CA LEU A 258 -17.28 -9.59 5.88
C LEU A 258 -15.78 -9.29 5.76
N GLY A 259 -15.35 -8.57 4.71
CA GLY A 259 -13.96 -8.10 4.59
C GLY A 259 -13.54 -7.16 5.71
N LEU A 260 -14.44 -6.26 6.15
CA LEU A 260 -14.21 -5.40 7.31
C LEU A 260 -14.14 -6.21 8.62
N ILE A 261 -14.96 -7.25 8.78
CA ILE A 261 -14.86 -8.17 9.92
C ILE A 261 -13.50 -8.88 9.92
N LEU A 262 -13.04 -9.39 8.77
CA LEU A 262 -11.71 -10.01 8.66
C LEU A 262 -10.59 -9.02 8.97
N ALA A 263 -10.75 -7.76 8.55
CA ALA A 263 -9.81 -6.69 8.84
C ALA A 263 -9.94 -6.11 10.25
N SER A 264 -10.92 -6.56 11.06
CA SER A 264 -11.18 -6.02 12.40
C SER A 264 -9.97 -6.12 13.33
N PHE A 265 -9.12 -7.12 13.13
CA PHE A 265 -7.87 -7.29 13.85
C PHE A 265 -6.91 -6.09 13.71
N GLN A 266 -7.01 -5.34 12.60
CA GLN A 266 -6.29 -4.08 12.37
C GLN A 266 -7.20 -2.86 12.63
N LEU A 267 -8.47 -2.91 12.21
CA LEU A 267 -9.39 -1.78 12.29
C LEU A 267 -9.75 -1.42 13.73
N LEU A 268 -9.98 -2.40 14.61
CA LEU A 268 -10.40 -2.12 15.99
C LEU A 268 -9.27 -1.44 16.80
N PRO A 269 -8.03 -1.96 16.84
CA PRO A 269 -6.94 -1.26 17.52
C PRO A 269 -6.66 0.11 16.89
N GLY A 270 -6.74 0.22 15.56
CA GLY A 270 -6.56 1.49 14.85
C GLY A 270 -7.64 2.51 15.20
N PHE A 271 -8.90 2.09 15.38
CA PHE A 271 -9.99 2.96 15.79
C PHE A 271 -9.86 3.38 17.27
N GLU A 272 -9.48 2.46 18.14
CA GLU A 272 -9.15 2.76 19.53
C GLU A 272 -8.00 3.78 19.63
N LEU A 273 -6.93 3.61 18.86
CA LEU A 273 -5.83 4.57 18.79
C LEU A 273 -6.30 5.94 18.28
N PHE A 274 -7.18 5.97 17.28
CA PHE A 274 -7.75 7.22 16.77
C PHE A 274 -8.54 7.97 17.85
N LEU A 275 -9.38 7.28 18.62
CA LEU A 275 -10.15 7.89 19.72
C LEU A 275 -9.25 8.41 20.85
N ASN A 276 -8.16 7.71 21.14
CA ASN A 276 -7.19 8.09 22.17
C ASN A 276 -6.08 9.01 21.64
N SER A 277 -6.13 9.41 20.36
CA SER A 277 -5.11 10.28 19.77
C SER A 277 -5.26 11.72 20.27
N GLN A 278 -4.19 12.51 20.19
CA GLN A 278 -4.23 13.95 20.52
C GLN A 278 -5.03 14.78 19.50
N ARG A 279 -5.50 14.17 18.40
CA ARG A 279 -6.16 14.86 17.29
C ARG A 279 -7.43 15.63 17.66
N PRO A 280 -8.30 15.17 18.59
CA PRO A 280 -9.43 15.96 19.06
C PRO A 280 -9.02 17.15 19.95
N GLY A 281 -7.84 17.09 20.58
CA GLY A 281 -7.28 18.14 21.45
C GLY A 281 -6.38 19.14 20.72
N GLU A 282 -5.82 18.77 19.57
CA GLU A 282 -5.12 19.67 18.66
C GLU A 282 -6.13 20.50 17.86
N ALA A 283 -6.40 21.73 18.30
CA ALA A 283 -7.16 22.73 17.55
C ALA A 283 -6.41 23.28 16.31
N VAL A 284 -5.56 22.47 15.67
CA VAL A 284 -4.67 22.89 14.57
C VAL A 284 -5.35 22.64 13.22
N THR A 285 -6.53 23.23 13.05
CA THR A 285 -7.06 23.56 11.72
C THR A 285 -7.50 25.03 11.64
N GLY A 286 -6.94 25.89 12.50
CA GLY A 286 -7.19 27.33 12.48
C GLY A 286 -6.01 28.15 13.01
N GLY A 287 -4.90 28.22 12.27
CA GLY A 287 -4.01 29.39 12.27
C GLY A 287 -3.05 29.61 13.44
N SER A 288 -2.09 28.72 13.68
CA SER A 288 -0.91 29.10 14.47
C SER A 288 0.38 28.70 13.78
N GLU A 289 1.13 29.72 13.36
CA GLU A 289 2.57 29.63 13.11
C GLU A 289 3.21 29.02 14.37
N VAL A 290 3.76 27.81 14.22
CA VAL A 290 4.46 27.01 15.24
C VAL A 290 3.54 26.18 16.16
N THR A 291 3.69 24.86 16.07
CA THR A 291 3.17 23.89 17.04
C THR A 291 4.35 23.25 17.74
N PHE A 292 4.67 23.72 18.95
CA PHE A 292 5.45 22.96 19.91
C PHE A 292 4.66 22.92 21.22
N LEU A 293 4.64 21.76 21.87
CA LEU A 293 4.21 21.64 23.26
C LEU A 293 4.99 22.69 24.08
N GLN A 294 4.29 23.59 24.76
CA GLN A 294 4.95 24.58 25.59
C GLN A 294 5.62 23.85 26.76
N TRP A 295 6.95 23.77 26.73
CA TRP A 295 7.79 23.16 27.75
C TRP A 295 7.39 23.47 29.22
N PRO A 296 6.93 24.70 29.56
CA PRO A 296 6.45 25.01 30.91
C PRO A 296 5.30 24.12 31.39
N GLN A 297 4.39 23.74 30.49
CA GLN A 297 3.21 22.93 30.79
C GLN A 297 3.57 21.47 31.13
N LEU A 298 4.72 20.99 30.66
CA LEU A 298 5.28 19.67 30.99
C LEU A 298 6.15 19.69 32.25
N ALA A 299 6.80 20.82 32.54
CA ALA A 299 7.73 20.95 33.66
C ALA A 299 7.05 21.34 34.99
N GLY A 300 5.76 21.68 34.97
CA GLY A 300 5.07 22.19 36.17
C GLY A 300 5.66 23.50 36.69
N LEU A 301 6.16 24.35 35.78
CA LEU A 301 6.69 25.69 36.05
C LEU A 301 5.69 26.76 35.61
#